data_AF-A0A7X1L1D0-F1
#
_entry.id   AF-A0A7X1L1D0-F1
#
_cell.length_a   1.000
_cell.length_b   1.000
_cell.length_c   1.000
_cell.angle_alpha   90.00
_cell.angle_beta   90.00
_cell.angle_gamma   90.00
#
_symmetry.space_group_name_H-M   'P 1'
#
loop_
_entity.id
_entity.type
_entity.pdbx_description
1 polymer ?
#
loop_
_entity_poly.entity_id
_entity_poly.type
_entity_poly.pdbx_seq_one_letter_code
_entity_poly.pdbx_strand_id
1 'polypeptide(L)'
;MAQRLKRIPSIINKLKRFERMQLSRMQNIGGLRAVVSSLSKVEELKENYRSSRFKHELHLFKDYIQNPKDSGYRGIHLVYKYKNIINLSFA
;
A
#
# COMPACT_ATOMS: atom_id res chain seq x y z
N MET A 1 13.60 0.75 7.97
CA MET A 1 12.60 1.05 6.92
C MET A 1 13.15 0.53 5.60
N ALA A 2 12.39 -0.25 4.81
CA ALA A 2 12.83 -0.72 3.49
C ALA A 2 11.86 -0.26 2.40
N GLN A 3 12.36 0.45 1.39
CA GLN A 3 11.59 0.87 0.22
C GLN A 3 11.76 -0.15 -0.91
N ARG A 4 10.66 -0.51 -1.59
CA ARG A 4 10.70 -1.48 -2.69
C ARG A 4 9.86 -1.01 -3.86
N LEU A 5 10.49 -0.88 -5.02
CA LEU A 5 9.81 -0.77 -6.29
C LEU A 5 9.46 -2.16 -6.84
N LYS A 6 8.33 -2.25 -7.55
CA LYS A 6 7.97 -3.48 -8.25
C LYS A 6 8.92 -3.70 -9.43
N ARG A 7 9.42 -4.93 -9.57
CA ARG A 7 10.30 -5.29 -10.69
C ARG A 7 9.51 -5.35 -12.01
N ILE A 8 10.11 -4.92 -13.11
CA ILE A 8 9.52 -4.88 -14.46
C ILE A 8 8.89 -6.23 -14.86
N PRO A 9 9.53 -7.41 -14.68
CA PRO A 9 8.91 -8.68 -15.06
C PRO A 9 7.60 -8.96 -14.32
N SER A 10 7.52 -8.59 -13.04
CA SER A 10 6.28 -8.74 -12.26
C SER A 10 5.18 -7.77 -12.67
N ILE A 11 5.54 -6.61 -13.24
CA ILE A 11 4.59 -5.65 -13.82
C ILE A 11 4.02 -6.23 -15.11
N ILE A 12 4.89 -6.64 -16.03
CA ILE A 12 4.51 -7.22 -17.33
C ILE A 12 3.61 -8.44 -17.14
N ASN A 13 4.00 -9.38 -16.27
CA ASN A 13 3.21 -10.58 -16.02
C ASN A 13 1.81 -10.27 -15.46
N LYS A 14 1.69 -9.21 -14.65
CA LYS A 14 0.39 -8.80 -14.10
C LYS A 14 -0.49 -8.13 -15.15
N LEU A 15 0.09 -7.32 -16.04
CA LEU A 15 -0.63 -6.74 -17.18
C LEU A 15 -1.12 -7.82 -18.14
N LYS A 16 -0.28 -8.82 -18.46
CA LYS A 16 -0.67 -9.95 -19.31
C LYS A 16 -1.76 -10.83 -18.69
N ARG A 17 -1.69 -11.10 -17.38
CA ARG A 17 -2.66 -11.97 -16.69
C ARG A 17 -4.05 -11.35 -16.53
N PHE A 18 -4.14 -10.03 -16.52
CA PHE A 18 -5.39 -9.31 -16.28
C PHE A 18 -5.60 -8.29 -17.40
N GLU A 19 -6.35 -8.65 -18.44
CA GLU A 19 -6.49 -7.85 -19.67
C GLU A 19 -7.03 -6.43 -19.43
N ARG A 20 -7.86 -6.22 -18.40
CA ARG A 20 -8.38 -4.89 -18.01
C ARG A 20 -7.43 -4.10 -17.09
N MET A 21 -6.27 -4.63 -16.75
CA MET A 21 -5.31 -3.99 -15.84
C MET A 21 -4.57 -2.87 -16.57
N GLN A 22 -4.63 -1.67 -16.01
CA GLN A 22 -3.84 -0.54 -16.50
C GLN A 22 -2.68 -0.26 -15.54
N LEU A 23 -1.50 0.06 -16.09
CA LEU A 23 -0.32 0.39 -15.28
C LEU A 23 -0.60 1.59 -14.35
N SER A 24 -1.29 2.62 -14.85
CA SER A 24 -1.69 3.80 -14.10
C SER A 24 -2.60 3.51 -12.89
N ARG A 25 -3.31 2.37 -12.91
CA ARG A 25 -4.21 1.92 -11.83
C ARG A 25 -3.60 0.78 -11.00
N MET A 26 -2.37 0.36 -11.31
CA MET A 26 -1.74 -0.77 -10.67
C MET A 26 -1.28 -0.41 -9.25
N GLN A 27 -1.92 -1.04 -8.26
CA GLN A 27 -1.45 -0.99 -6.87
C GLN A 27 -0.09 -1.66 -6.71
N ASN A 28 0.71 -1.17 -5.75
CA ASN A 28 2.03 -1.69 -5.37
C ASN A 28 3.13 -1.49 -6.43
N ILE A 29 3.10 -0.40 -7.21
CA ILE A 29 4.25 0.02 -8.03
C ILE A 29 5.36 0.56 -7.11
N GLY A 30 5.00 1.47 -6.20
CA GLY A 30 5.80 1.84 -5.03
C GLY A 30 5.18 1.27 -3.76
N GLY A 31 6.01 0.77 -2.86
CA GLY A 31 5.58 0.26 -1.55
C GLY A 31 6.66 0.44 -0.50
N LEU A 32 6.24 0.75 0.72
CA LEU A 32 7.09 0.80 1.89
C LEU A 32 6.80 -0.42 2.77
N ARG A 33 7.85 -1.05 3.29
CA ARG A 33 7.72 -2.03 4.36
C ARG A 33 8.41 -1.51 5.61
N ALA A 34 7.62 -1.40 6.68
CA ALA A 34 8.13 -1.23 8.03
C ALA A 34 8.15 -2.60 8.72
N VAL A 35 9.30 -2.97 9.27
CA VAL A 35 9.46 -4.11 10.16
C VAL A 35 9.82 -3.53 11.52
N VAL A 36 9.06 -3.89 12.55
CA VAL A 36 9.19 -3.34 13.90
C VAL A 36 9.34 -4.49 14.91
N SER A 37 9.84 -4.16 16.10
CA SER A 37 10.26 -5.15 17.10
C SER A 37 9.12 -5.76 17.93
N SER A 38 7.91 -5.20 17.90
CA SER A 38 6.78 -5.67 18.71
C SER A 38 5.43 -5.36 18.07
N LEU A 39 4.39 -6.09 18.48
CA LEU A 39 3.01 -5.87 18.02
C LEU A 39 2.48 -4.49 18.42
N SER A 40 2.79 -4.02 19.63
CA SER A 40 2.43 -2.68 20.10
C SER A 40 2.94 -1.58 19.15
N LYS A 41 4.19 -1.71 18.65
CA LYS A 41 4.73 -0.78 17.65
C LYS A 41 4.05 -0.87 16.29
N VAL A 42 3.49 -2.03 15.93
CA VAL A 42 2.69 -2.16 14.70
C VAL A 42 1.40 -1.36 14.82
N GLU A 43 0.71 -1.47 15.96
CA GLU A 43 -0.51 -0.72 16.25
C GLU A 43 -0.25 0.78 16.31
N GLU A 44 0.80 1.21 17.00
CA GLU A 44 1.23 2.61 17.06
C GLU A 44 1.50 3.16 15.66
N LEU A 45 2.26 2.43 14.83
CA LEU A 45 2.56 2.86 13.48
C LEU A 45 1.28 2.95 12.63
N LYS A 46 0.37 1.98 12.77
CA LYS A 46 -0.92 1.98 12.08
C LYS A 46 -1.73 3.24 12.44
N GLU A 47 -1.87 3.56 13.72
CA GLU A 47 -2.60 4.75 14.15
C GLU A 47 -1.91 6.05 13.72
N ASN A 48 -0.58 6.11 13.78
CA ASN A 48 0.20 7.26 13.29
C ASN A 48 -0.06 7.50 11.79
N TYR A 49 -0.12 6.46 10.96
CA TYR A 49 -0.46 6.63 9.55
C TYR A 49 -1.94 6.97 9.36
N ARG A 50 -2.86 6.40 10.13
CA ARG A 50 -4.30 6.71 9.97
C ARG A 50 -4.68 8.12 10.43
N SER A 51 -4.00 8.65 11.44
CA SER A 51 -4.24 9.99 12.01
C SER A 51 -3.38 11.09 11.38
N SER A 52 -2.33 10.74 10.63
CA SER A 52 -1.44 11.73 10.03
C SER A 52 -2.14 12.57 8.95
N ARG A 53 -1.71 13.82 8.85
CA ARG A 53 -2.27 14.85 7.96
C ARG A 53 -1.84 14.72 6.50
N PHE A 54 -1.27 13.59 6.07
CA PHE A 54 -0.87 13.47 4.67
C PHE A 54 -2.11 13.47 3.77
N LYS A 55 -1.99 14.15 2.63
CA LYS A 55 -3.11 14.53 1.74
C LYS A 55 -3.72 13.36 0.96
N HIS A 56 -3.17 12.15 1.13
CA HIS A 56 -3.57 10.95 0.39
C HIS A 56 -4.75 10.25 1.06
N GLU A 57 -5.63 9.69 0.24
CA GLU A 57 -6.86 9.05 0.72
C GLU A 57 -6.58 7.58 1.07
N LEU A 58 -7.00 7.13 2.26
CA LEU A 58 -6.94 5.70 2.61
C LEU A 58 -7.96 4.95 1.77
N HIS A 59 -7.49 4.18 0.80
CA HIS A 59 -8.35 3.45 -0.12
C HIS A 59 -8.67 2.03 0.37
N LEU A 60 -7.72 1.37 1.04
CA LEU A 60 -7.91 0.00 1.55
C LEU A 60 -7.11 -0.22 2.83
N PHE A 61 -7.73 -0.89 3.79
CA PHE A 61 -7.11 -1.37 5.01
C PHE A 61 -7.37 -2.87 5.16
N LYS A 62 -6.33 -3.64 5.46
CA LYS A 62 -6.45 -5.07 5.81
C LYS A 62 -5.60 -5.39 7.01
N ASP A 63 -6.24 -5.99 8.01
CA ASP A 63 -5.58 -6.47 9.21
C ASP A 63 -5.45 -8.00 9.16
N TYR A 64 -4.29 -8.47 8.70
CA TYR A 64 -3.97 -9.91 8.70
C TYR A 64 -3.37 -10.37 10.04
N ILE A 65 -3.28 -9.51 11.05
CA ILE A 65 -2.93 -9.94 12.40
C ILE A 65 -4.17 -10.51 13.06
N GLN A 66 -5.28 -9.78 13.00
CA GLN A 66 -6.58 -10.25 13.51
C GLN A 66 -7.22 -11.31 12.62
N ASN A 67 -7.06 -11.20 11.29
CA ASN A 67 -7.61 -12.15 10.32
C ASN A 67 -6.50 -12.71 9.42
N PRO A 68 -5.65 -13.63 9.92
CA PRO A 68 -4.55 -14.20 9.16
C PRO A 68 -5.00 -14.89 7.88
N LYS A 69 -4.11 -14.96 6.90
CA LYS A 69 -4.34 -15.83 5.73
C LYS A 69 -4.15 -17.29 6.09
N ASP A 70 -4.77 -18.18 5.34
CA ASP A 70 -4.58 -19.65 5.45
C ASP A 70 -3.10 -20.07 5.37
N SER A 71 -2.27 -19.30 4.66
CA SER A 71 -0.82 -19.52 4.60
C SER A 71 -0.07 -19.18 5.90
N GLY A 72 -0.75 -18.74 6.96
CA GLY A 72 -0.18 -18.23 8.20
C GLY A 72 0.37 -16.80 8.12
N TYR A 73 0.20 -16.10 6.98
CA TYR A 73 0.72 -14.75 6.80
C TYR A 73 0.01 -13.75 7.72
N ARG A 74 0.81 -12.90 8.40
CA ARG A 74 0.33 -11.82 9.27
C ARG A 74 0.97 -10.48 8.94
N GLY A 75 0.24 -9.41 9.22
CA GLY A 75 0.68 -8.03 9.05
C GLY A 75 -0.47 -7.09 8.70
N ILE A 76 -0.19 -5.79 8.77
CA ILE A 76 -1.17 -4.75 8.45
C ILE A 76 -0.86 -4.16 7.07
N HIS A 77 -1.87 -4.07 6.22
CA HIS A 77 -1.77 -3.43 4.91
C HIS A 77 -2.61 -2.15 4.90
N LEU A 78 -1.95 -1.02 4.69
CA LEU A 78 -2.57 0.27 4.42
C LEU A 78 -2.27 0.64 2.97
N VAL A 79 -3.31 0.84 2.16
CA VAL A 79 -3.19 1.24 0.75
C VAL A 79 -3.79 2.63 0.60
N TYR A 80 -2.94 3.59 0.24
CA TYR A 80 -3.35 4.96 -0.01
C TYR A 80 -3.43 5.24 -1.50
N LYS A 81 -4.45 6.01 -1.89
CA LYS A 81 -4.58 6.57 -3.23
C LYS A 81 -3.90 7.94 -3.23
N TYR A 82 -2.95 8.11 -4.15
CA TYR A 82 -2.27 9.39 -4.35
C TYR A 82 -3.30 10.46 -4.75
N LYS A 83 -3.30 11.56 -4.01
CA LYS A 83 -4.07 12.77 -4.30
C LYS A 83 -3.07 13.89 -4.58
N ASN A 84 -2.96 14.28 -5.85
CA ASN A 84 -2.13 15.42 -6.24
C ASN A 84 -2.91 16.72 -5.97
N ILE A 85 -2.28 17.70 -5.33
CA ILE A 85 -2.88 19.03 -5.10
C ILE A 85 -2.39 20.05 -6.15
N ILE A 86 -1.42 19.70 -6.99
CA ILE A 86 -0.78 20.64 -7.94
C ILE A 86 -1.58 20.86 -9.24
N ASN A 87 -2.68 20.13 -9.49
CA ASN A 87 -3.45 20.23 -10.74
C ASN A 87 -4.69 21.15 -10.71
N LEU A 88 -4.81 22.06 -9.75
CA LEU A 88 -5.96 22.99 -9.70
C LEU A 88 -5.77 24.29 -10.51
N SER A 89 -4.73 24.42 -11.33
CA SER A 89 -4.46 25.65 -12.11
C SER A 89 -4.42 25.47 -13.64
N PHE A 90 -4.87 24.32 -14.17
CA PHE A 90 -4.95 24.09 -15.62
C PHE A 90 -6.24 23.34 -16.01
N ALA A 91 -7.37 23.74 -15.44
CA ALA A 91 -8.70 23.36 -15.91
C ALA A 91 -9.48 24.61 -16.27
#